data_AF-A0AAN8X9J4-F1
#
_entry.id   AF-A0AAN8X9J4-F1
#
_cell.length_a   1.000
_cell.length_b   1.000
_cell.length_c   1.000
_cell.angle_alpha   90.00
_cell.angle_beta   90.00
_cell.angle_gamma   90.00
#
_symmetry.space_group_name_H-M   'P 1'
#
loop_
_entity.id
_entity.type
_entity.pdbx_description
1 polymer ?
#
loop_
_entity_poly.entity_id
_entity_poly.type
_entity_poly.pdbx_seq_one_letter_code
_entity_poly.pdbx_strand_id
1 'polypeptide(L)' 'MQAFRTLRSVMGKRPIVGNVIIYGTLYTGAEFFQQTVNNRIMIPKGSTPVPYDTGTLARYGVMGTCVFPHILYHA' A
#
# COMPACT_ATOMS: atom_id res chain seq x y z
N MET A 1 -8.44 24.21 -1.62
CA MET A 1 -8.09 23.87 -3.03
C MET A 1 -6.65 24.17 -3.45
N GLN A 2 -5.78 24.72 -2.58
CA GLN A 2 -4.35 24.89 -2.92
C GLN A 2 -3.56 23.58 -2.84
N ALA A 3 -3.77 22.79 -1.79
CA ALA A 3 -3.09 21.51 -1.56
C ALA A 3 -3.19 20.53 -2.75
N PHE A 4 -4.36 20.42 -3.38
CA PHE A 4 -4.55 19.54 -4.55
C PHE A 4 -3.76 20.01 -5.78
N ARG A 5 -3.63 21.33 -5.98
CA ARG A 5 -2.84 21.90 -7.09
C ARG A 5 -1.35 21.70 -6.88
N THR A 6 -0.84 21.89 -5.66
CA THR A 6 0.57 21.62 -5.34
C THR A 6 0.87 20.12 -5.34
N LEU A 7 -0.02 19.26 -4.85
CA LEU A 7 0.12 17.81 -4.97
C LEU A 7 0.24 17.39 -6.45
N ARG A 8 -0.65 17.87 -7.30
CA ARG A 8 -0.61 17.61 -8.76
C ARG A 8 0.69 18.11 -9.40
N SER A 9 1.16 19.31 -9.02
CA SER A 9 2.42 19.86 -9.54
C SER A 9 3.65 19.05 -9.09
N VAL A 10 3.67 18.58 -7.84
CA VAL A 10 4.75 17.76 -7.30
C VAL A 10 4.76 16.37 -7.95
N MET A 11 3.59 15.75 -8.12
CA MET A 11 3.47 14.46 -8.83
C MET A 11 3.88 14.57 -10.31
N GLY A 12 3.58 15.69 -10.97
CA GLY A 12 4.03 15.93 -12.36
C GLY A 12 5.54 16.16 -12.49
N LYS A 13 6.19 16.74 -11.47
CA LYS A 13 7.65 16.95 -11.45
C LYS A 13 8.43 15.70 -11.01
N ARG A 14 7.81 14.81 -10.22
CA ARG A 14 8.42 13.60 -9.67
C ARG A 14 7.48 12.39 -9.82
N PRO A 15 7.31 11.88 -11.04
CA PRO A 15 6.36 10.80 -11.32
C PRO A 15 6.68 9.51 -10.55
N ILE A 16 7.96 9.19 -10.35
CA ILE A 16 8.39 8.03 -9.55
C ILE A 16 7.90 8.15 -8.10
N VAL A 17 7.97 9.33 -7.49
CA VAL A 17 7.47 9.55 -6.11
C VAL A 17 5.95 9.34 -6.05
N GLY A 18 5.23 9.76 -7.10
CA GLY A 18 3.81 9.47 -7.25
C GLY A 18 3.55 7.96 -7.26
N ASN A 19 4.32 7.21 -8.06
CA ASN A 19 4.22 5.76 -8.13
C ASN A 19 4.56 5.07 -6.79
N VAL A 20 5.58 5.54 -6.06
CA VAL A 20 5.92 5.05 -4.70
C VAL A 20 4.74 5.16 -3.76
N ILE A 21 4.08 6.33 -3.76
CA ILE A 21 2.92 6.57 -2.89
C ILE A 21 1.76 5.69 -3.32
N ILE A 22 1.45 5.64 -4.61
CA ILE A 22 0.31 4.88 -5.15
C ILE A 22 0.50 3.39 -4.91
N TYR A 23 1.59 2.79 -5.40
CA TYR A 23 1.82 1.35 -5.29
C TYR A 23 2.12 0.94 -3.86
N GLY A 24 2.89 1.74 -3.10
CA GLY A 24 3.15 1.48 -1.68
C GLY A 24 1.86 1.41 -0.86
N THR A 25 0.97 2.39 -1.05
CA THR A 25 -0.33 2.43 -0.36
C THR A 25 -1.26 1.32 -0.86
N LEU A 26 -1.29 1.07 -2.17
CA LEU A 26 -2.17 0.05 -2.75
C LEU A 26 -1.85 -1.35 -2.24
N TYR A 27 -0.58 -1.78 -2.34
CA TYR A 27 -0.19 -3.15 -1.98
C TYR A 27 -0.19 -3.37 -0.46
N THR A 28 0.42 -2.46 0.29
CA THR A 28 0.49 -2.58 1.75
C THR A 28 -0.87 -2.36 2.40
N GLY A 29 -1.63 -1.38 1.88
CA GLY A 29 -2.95 -1.04 2.40
C GLY A 29 -3.98 -2.13 2.10
N ALA A 30 -3.97 -2.73 0.90
CA ALA A 30 -4.86 -3.82 0.57
C ALA A 30 -4.63 -5.04 1.47
N GLU A 31 -3.37 -5.40 1.72
CA GLU A 31 -3.03 -6.52 2.60
C GLU A 31 -3.38 -6.23 4.06
N PHE A 32 -3.09 -5.01 4.54
CA PHE A 32 -3.50 -4.59 5.88
C PHE A 32 -5.02 -4.64 6.05
N PHE A 33 -5.75 -4.17 5.05
CA PHE A 33 -7.20 -4.21 5.02
C PHE A 33 -7.72 -5.65 5.00
N GLN A 34 -7.14 -6.51 4.15
CA GLN A 34 -7.49 -7.93 4.06
C GLN A 34 -7.26 -8.65 5.39
N GLN A 35 -6.10 -8.45 6.02
CA GLN A 35 -5.81 -9.02 7.34
C GLN A 35 -6.76 -8.47 8.41
N THR A 36 -7.13 -7.19 8.35
CA THR A 36 -8.09 -6.59 9.29
C THR A 36 -9.49 -7.21 9.12
N VAL A 37 -9.96 -7.32 7.88
CA VAL A 37 -11.26 -7.94 7.60
C VAL A 37 -11.25 -9.39 8.06
N ASN A 38 -10.26 -10.19 7.69
CA ASN A 38 -10.24 -11.62 7.99
C ASN A 38 -9.97 -11.94 9.46
N ASN A 39 -9.07 -11.20 10.12
CA ASN A 39 -8.59 -11.54 11.46
C ASN A 39 -9.26 -10.74 12.58
N ARG A 40 -10.11 -9.75 12.25
CA ARG A 40 -10.83 -8.91 13.24
C ARG A 40 -12.32 -8.78 12.97
N ILE A 41 -12.77 -8.69 11.72
CA ILE A 41 -14.18 -8.41 11.39
C ILE A 41 -14.94 -9.71 11.07
N MET A 42 -14.38 -10.54 10.19
CA MET A 42 -14.98 -11.78 9.68
C MET A 42 -14.32 -13.01 10.31
N ILE A 43 -14.15 -13.01 11.64
CA ILE A 43 -13.60 -14.16 12.34
C ILE A 43 -14.63 -15.30 12.31
N PRO A 44 -14.31 -16.49 11.78
CA PRO A 44 -15.22 -17.62 11.81
C PRO A 44 -15.53 -18.04 13.25
N LYS A 45 -16.78 -18.44 13.53
CA LYS A 45 -17.20 -18.88 14.88
C LYS A 45 -16.31 -20.04 15.36
N GLY A 46 -15.66 -19.85 16.51
CA GLY A 46 -14.75 -20.84 17.11
C GLY A 46 -13.26 -20.59 16.86
N SER A 47 -12.89 -19.57 16.09
CA SER A 47 -11.49 -19.20 15.82
C SER A 47 -11.00 -18.08 16.73
N THR A 48 -9.72 -18.12 17.12
CA THR A 48 -9.08 -17.00 17.82
C THR A 48 -8.56 -15.94 16.83
N PRO A 49 -8.60 -14.65 17.18
CA PRO A 49 -8.02 -13.59 16.35
C PRO A 49 -6.54 -13.85 16.07
N VAL A 50 -6.17 -13.87 14.79
CA VAL A 50 -4.77 -14.01 14.36
C VAL A 50 -4.08 -12.64 14.42
N PRO A 51 -2.81 -12.55 14.87
CA PRO A 51 -2.06 -11.30 14.78
C PRO A 51 -1.82 -10.89 13.31
N TYR A 52 -1.51 -9.61 13.10
CA TYR A 52 -1.13 -9.14 11.76
C TYR A 52 0.18 -9.81 11.32
N ASP A 53 0.20 -10.30 10.09
CA ASP A 53 1.42 -10.77 9.44
C ASP A 53 2.23 -9.56 8.97
N THR A 54 3.05 -9.07 9.89
CA THR A 54 3.97 -7.96 9.67
C THR A 54 5.06 -8.28 8.65
N GLY A 55 5.40 -9.57 8.47
CA GLY A 55 6.38 -10.00 7.48
C GLY A 55 5.85 -9.80 6.07
N THR A 56 4.61 -10.21 5.81
CA THR A 56 3.94 -9.99 4.52
C THR A 56 3.69 -8.49 4.26
N LEU A 57 3.26 -7.73 5.27
CA LEU A 57 3.11 -6.27 5.16
C LEU A 57 4.43 -5.58 4.80
N ALA A 58 5.54 -5.97 5.43
CA ALA A 58 6.86 -5.40 5.12
C ALA A 58 7.29 -5.72 3.68
N ARG A 59 7.09 -6.96 3.23
CA ARG A 59 7.41 -7.38 1.85
C ARG A 59 6.59 -6.58 0.84
N TYR A 60 5.29 -6.40 1.07
CA TYR A 60 4.44 -5.61 0.17
C TYR A 60 4.74 -4.11 0.25
N GLY A 61 5.18 -3.61 1.40
CA GLY A 61 5.76 -2.28 1.53
C GLY A 61 6.97 -2.10 0.62
N VAL A 62 7.94 -3.01 0.68
CA VAL A 62 9.13 -2.97 -0.18
C VAL A 62 8.78 -3.12 -1.66
N MET A 63 7.89 -4.06 -2.01
CA MET A 63 7.48 -4.26 -3.41
C MET A 63 6.76 -3.03 -3.96
N GLY A 64 5.84 -2.46 -3.20
CA GLY A 64 5.05 -1.29 -3.57
C GLY A 64 5.85 0.01 -3.61
N THR A 65 6.93 0.14 -2.83
CA THR A 65 7.70 1.40 -2.74
C THR A 65 9.06 1.38 -3.43
N CYS A 66 9.72 0.23 -3.54
CA CYS A 66 11.09 0.14 -4.09
C CYS A 66 11.16 -0.59 -5.42
N VAL A 67 10.20 -1.47 -5.74
CA VAL A 67 10.27 -2.33 -6.93
C VAL A 67 9.32 -1.83 -8.01
N PHE A 68 8.01 -1.87 -7.75
CA PHE A 68 6.99 -1.50 -8.73
C PHE A 68 7.06 -0.05 -9.22
N PRO A 69 7.42 0.96 -8.39
CA PRO A 69 7.48 2.34 -8.86
C PRO A 69 8.49 2.59 -9.96
N HIS A 70 9.57 1.80 -9.99
CA HIS A 70 10.61 1.88 -11.01
C HIS A 70 10.30 1.02 -12.23
N ILE A 71 9.86 -0.23 -12.02
CA ILE A 71 9.52 -1.14 -13.11
C ILE A 71 8.39 -0.56 -13.98
N LEU A 72 7.30 -0.11 -13.36
CA LEU A 72 6.13 0.39 -14.08
C LEU A 72 6.27 1.83 -14.59
N TYR A 73 7.36 2.52 -14.24
CA TYR A 73 7.70 3.81 -14.83
C TYR A 73 8.51 3.67 -16.13
N HIS A 74 9.26 2.57 -16.26
CA HIS A 74 10.11 2.29 -17.42
C HIS A 74 9.59 1.15 -18.32
N ALA A 75 8.45 0.55 -17.97
CA ALA A 75 7.70 -0.42 -18.79
C ALA A 75 6.86 0.30 -19.84
#